data_AF-A0A6L3ERE2-F1
#
_entry.id   AF-A0A6L3ERE2-F1
#
_cell.length_a   1.000
_cell.length_b   1.000
_cell.length_c   1.000
_cell.angle_alpha   90.00
_cell.angle_beta   90.00
_cell.angle_gamma   90.00
#
_symmetry.space_group_name_H-M   'P 1'
#
loop_
_entity.id
_entity.type
_entity.pdbx_description
1 polymer ?
#
loop_
_entity_poly.entity_id
_entity_poly.type
_entity_poly.pdbx_seq_one_letter_code
_entity_poly.pdbx_strand_id
1 'polypeptide(L)'
;DKAPRIERFHRATVHSLLDMLCAMGLTHPSEIRPHHVFRRVDDLRVRHFGEVYDYLRRDQLIEDDAVPEDLRSQWHAASADTWRMKTGEEAGIHGGQSLRTDAGRGAA
;
A
#
# COMPACT_ATOMS: atom_id res chain seq x y z
N ASP A 1 -10.55 30.00 16.68
CA ASP A 1 -9.07 29.90 16.64
C ASP A 1 -8.51 28.64 15.93
N LYS A 2 -9.21 27.50 15.89
CA LYS A 2 -8.69 26.28 15.22
C LYS A 2 -8.48 26.45 13.70
N ALA A 3 -9.44 27.07 13.01
CA ALA A 3 -9.39 27.19 11.55
C ALA A 3 -8.16 27.99 11.03
N PRO A 4 -7.86 29.21 11.55
CA PRO A 4 -6.65 29.94 11.14
C PRO A 4 -5.34 29.18 11.40
N ARG A 5 -5.28 28.38 12.46
CA ARG A 5 -4.10 27.55 12.76
C ARG A 5 -3.93 26.41 11.75
N ILE A 6 -5.02 25.73 11.39
CA ILE A 6 -4.99 24.66 10.37
C ILE A 6 -4.56 25.22 9.02
N GLU A 7 -5.10 26.38 8.63
CA GLU A 7 -4.72 27.06 7.38
C GLU A 7 -3.22 27.37 7.35
N ARG A 8 -2.69 27.97 8.42
CA ARG A 8 -1.25 28.28 8.52
C ARG A 8 -0.38 27.02 8.44
N PHE A 9 -0.79 25.96 9.13
CA PHE A 9 -0.09 24.67 9.09
C PHE A 9 -0.09 24.09 7.66
N HIS A 10 -1.25 24.02 7.01
CA HIS A 10 -1.36 23.50 5.65
C HIS A 10 -0.51 24.30 4.66
N ARG A 11 -0.57 25.64 4.73
CA ARG A 11 0.24 26.52 3.87
C ARG A 11 1.74 26.27 4.08
N ALA A 12 2.18 26.12 5.32
CA ALA A 12 3.58 25.80 5.62
C ALA A 12 3.98 24.42 5.06
N THR A 13 3.14 23.41 5.23
CA THR A 13 3.37 22.06 4.69
C THR A 13 3.52 22.07 3.17
N VAL A 14 2.63 22.78 2.45
CA VAL A 14 2.71 22.90 0.98
C VAL A 14 3.99 23.63 0.56
N HIS A 15 4.34 24.71 1.25
CA HIS A 15 5.56 25.46 0.95
C HIS A 15 6.82 24.59 1.13
N SER A 16 6.94 23.86 2.25
CA SER A 16 8.08 22.97 2.48
C SER A 16 8.14 21.83 1.47
N LEU A 17 7.00 21.30 1.03
CA LEU A 17 6.98 20.30 -0.06
C LEU A 17 7.55 20.88 -1.36
N LEU A 18 7.19 22.12 -1.72
CA LEU A 18 7.72 22.77 -2.92
C LEU A 18 9.23 22.99 -2.84
N ASP A 19 9.75 23.42 -1.69
CA ASP A 19 11.20 23.58 -1.49
C ASP A 19 11.95 22.25 -1.67
N MET A 20 11.39 21.16 -1.14
CA MET A 20 11.94 19.82 -1.34
C MET A 20 11.93 19.40 -2.82
N LEU A 21 10.84 19.65 -3.54
CA LEU A 21 10.73 19.35 -4.98
C LEU A 21 11.77 20.13 -5.79
N CYS A 22 11.90 21.43 -5.54
CA CYS A 22 12.89 22.28 -6.19
C CYS A 22 14.31 21.81 -5.90
N ALA A 23 14.61 21.41 -4.67
CA ALA A 23 15.91 20.87 -4.29
C ALA A 23 16.24 19.54 -5.00
N MET A 24 15.22 18.75 -5.35
CA MET A 24 15.34 17.55 -6.18
C MET A 24 15.39 17.86 -7.68
N GLY A 25 15.24 19.12 -8.10
CA GLY A 25 15.17 19.51 -9.51
C GLY A 25 13.82 19.22 -10.18
N LEU A 26 12.76 19.00 -9.40
CA LEU A 26 11.41 18.72 -9.89
C LEU A 26 10.56 19.99 -9.87
N THR A 27 9.67 20.12 -10.86
CA THR A 27 8.76 21.28 -10.98
C THR A 27 7.35 20.98 -10.50
N HIS A 28 6.97 19.69 -10.44
CA HIS A 28 5.63 19.26 -10.05
C HIS A 28 5.67 17.94 -9.24
N PRO A 29 4.80 17.75 -8.22
CA PRO A 29 4.75 16.52 -7.43
C PRO A 29 4.53 15.24 -8.24
N SER A 30 3.85 15.31 -9.39
CA SER A 30 3.66 14.16 -10.29
C SER A 30 4.94 13.67 -10.97
N GLU A 31 6.03 14.44 -10.87
CA GLU A 31 7.36 14.04 -11.32
C GLU A 31 8.10 13.19 -10.29
N ILE A 32 7.56 13.05 -9.07
CA ILE A 32 8.12 12.10 -8.11
C ILE A 32 8.08 10.69 -8.71
N ARG A 33 9.22 9.99 -8.61
CA ARG A 33 9.41 8.62 -9.06
C ARG A 33 9.88 7.77 -7.88
N PRO A 34 9.73 6.43 -7.95
CA PRO A 34 10.19 5.53 -6.90
C PRO A 34 11.65 5.68 -6.48
N HIS A 35 12.54 6.11 -7.38
CA HIS A 35 13.95 6.33 -7.06
C HIS A 35 14.23 7.62 -6.26
N HIS A 36 13.24 8.50 -6.07
CA HIS A 36 13.37 9.68 -5.20
C HIS A 36 13.12 9.36 -3.72
N VAL A 37 12.51 8.21 -3.40
CA VAL A 37 12.12 7.87 -2.03
C VAL A 37 13.00 6.76 -1.49
N PHE A 38 13.81 7.09 -0.48
CA PHE A 38 14.72 6.15 0.18
C PHE A 38 14.13 5.65 1.50
N ARG A 39 14.28 4.35 1.75
CA ARG A 39 13.88 3.70 2.99
C ARG A 39 15.01 2.80 3.49
N ARG A 40 15.20 2.81 4.80
CA ARG A 40 16.02 1.80 5.49
C ARG A 40 15.28 0.46 5.45
N VAL A 41 15.91 -0.56 4.86
CA VAL A 41 15.34 -1.90 4.71
C VAL A 41 15.86 -2.88 5.75
N ASP A 42 17.08 -2.65 6.26
CA ASP A 42 17.66 -3.32 7.41
C ASP A 42 18.64 -2.37 8.13
N ASP A 43 19.31 -2.81 9.19
CA ASP A 43 20.18 -1.96 10.01
C ASP A 43 21.33 -1.30 9.23
N LEU A 44 21.77 -1.93 8.13
CA LEU A 44 22.95 -1.55 7.37
C LEU A 44 22.62 -1.04 5.96
N ARG A 45 21.41 -1.30 5.45
CA ARG A 45 21.04 -1.03 4.06
C ARG A 45 19.90 -0.01 3.94
N VAL A 46 20.13 0.96 3.08
CA VAL A 46 19.12 1.91 2.59
C VAL A 46 18.93 1.65 1.10
N ARG A 47 17.68 1.52 0.67
CA ARG A 47 17.30 1.28 -0.73
C ARG A 47 16.22 2.26 -1.14
N HIS A 48 16.16 2.59 -2.43
CA HIS A 48 15.05 3.39 -2.94
C HIS A 48 13.86 2.51 -3.32
N PHE A 49 12.64 3.08 -3.35
CA PHE A 49 11.43 2.30 -3.61
C PHE A 49 11.47 1.55 -4.95
N GLY A 50 12.15 2.11 -5.96
CA GLY A 50 12.39 1.43 -7.23
C GLY A 50 13.18 0.11 -7.15
N GLU A 51 13.89 -0.17 -6.05
CA GLU A 51 14.57 -1.46 -5.83
C GLU A 51 13.82 -2.36 -4.85
N VAL A 52 12.93 -1.76 -4.04
CA VAL A 52 12.23 -2.46 -2.95
C VAL A 52 10.94 -3.08 -3.43
N TYR A 53 10.29 -2.49 -4.44
CA TYR A 53 8.98 -2.93 -4.92
C TYR A 53 9.03 -3.31 -6.40
N ASP A 54 8.32 -4.38 -6.73
CA ASP A 54 8.03 -4.75 -8.11
C ASP A 54 6.83 -3.96 -8.63
N TYR A 55 7.11 -3.00 -9.50
CA TYR A 55 6.08 -2.16 -10.10
C TYR A 55 5.41 -2.87 -11.27
N LEU A 56 4.09 -2.92 -11.23
CA LEU A 56 3.28 -3.49 -12.31
C LEU A 56 3.30 -2.59 -13.54
N ARG A 57 3.38 -3.21 -14.71
CA ARG A 57 3.07 -2.56 -15.98
C ARG A 57 1.57 -2.40 -16.12
N ARG A 58 1.16 -1.48 -17.00
CA ARG A 58 -0.24 -1.34 -17.41
C ARG A 58 -0.77 -2.70 -17.88
N ASP A 59 -1.98 -3.03 -17.45
CA ASP A 59 -2.74 -4.24 -17.80
C ASP A 59 -2.10 -5.59 -17.39
N GLN A 60 -0.96 -5.58 -16.68
CA GLN A 60 -0.22 -6.77 -16.28
C GLN A 60 -1.04 -7.78 -15.45
N LEU A 61 -2.00 -7.31 -14.65
CA LEU A 61 -2.84 -8.20 -13.84
C LEU A 61 -4.04 -8.76 -14.62
N ILE A 62 -4.36 -8.18 -15.77
CA ILE A 62 -5.46 -8.62 -16.64
C ILE A 62 -4.96 -9.73 -17.58
N GLU A 63 -3.68 -9.69 -17.93
CA GLU A 63 -3.00 -10.77 -18.66
C GLU A 63 -2.70 -11.94 -17.70
N ASP A 64 -3.42 -13.05 -17.84
CA ASP A 64 -3.37 -14.19 -16.89
C ASP A 64 -1.96 -14.73 -16.61
N ASP A 65 -1.06 -14.71 -17.59
CA ASP A 65 0.31 -15.23 -17.47
C ASP A 65 1.33 -14.20 -16.96
N ALA A 66 0.93 -12.95 -16.68
CA ALA A 66 1.84 -11.87 -16.35
C ALA A 66 1.80 -11.43 -14.88
N VAL A 67 0.99 -12.08 -14.04
CA VAL A 67 0.89 -11.78 -12.60
C VAL A 67 2.21 -12.15 -11.89
N PRO A 68 2.82 -11.21 -11.13
CA PRO A 68 4.03 -11.51 -10.36
C PRO A 68 3.83 -12.67 -9.39
N GLU A 69 4.87 -13.49 -9.20
CA GLU A 69 4.85 -14.69 -8.35
C GLU A 69 4.26 -14.40 -6.96
N ASP A 70 4.77 -13.35 -6.31
CA ASP A 70 4.41 -12.97 -4.95
C ASP A 70 2.93 -12.59 -4.78
N LEU A 71 2.27 -12.18 -5.87
CA LEU A 71 0.85 -11.82 -5.88
C LEU A 71 -0.04 -12.93 -6.43
N ARG A 72 0.50 -13.98 -7.07
CA ARG A 72 -0.30 -14.91 -7.88
C ARG A 72 -1.37 -15.64 -7.08
N SER A 73 -1.02 -16.16 -5.89
CA SER A 73 -1.97 -16.85 -5.01
C SER A 73 -3.11 -15.93 -4.55
N GLN A 74 -2.79 -14.70 -4.18
CA GLN A 74 -3.74 -13.69 -3.71
C GLN A 74 -4.62 -13.21 -4.86
N TRP A 75 -4.05 -13.02 -6.05
CA TRP A 75 -4.76 -12.61 -7.26
C TRP A 75 -5.79 -13.65 -7.70
N HIS A 76 -5.42 -14.93 -7.77
CA HIS A 76 -6.37 -16.01 -8.13
C HIS A 76 -7.47 -16.22 -7.08
N ALA A 77 -7.19 -15.95 -5.80
CA ALA A 77 -8.18 -16.03 -4.74
C ALA A 77 -9.12 -14.82 -4.69
N ALA A 78 -8.78 -13.72 -5.37
CA ALA A 78 -9.57 -12.49 -5.40
C ALA A 78 -10.82 -12.62 -6.29
N SER A 79 -11.80 -11.77 -6.04
CA SER A 79 -13.03 -11.67 -6.84
C SER A 79 -13.49 -10.23 -6.89
N ALA A 80 -13.91 -9.76 -8.07
CA ALA A 80 -14.49 -8.42 -8.22
C ALA A 80 -15.90 -8.33 -7.61
N ASP A 81 -16.62 -9.44 -7.56
CA ASP A 81 -18.02 -9.49 -7.14
C ASP A 81 -18.19 -9.77 -5.64
N THR A 82 -17.11 -10.15 -4.94
CA THR A 82 -17.20 -10.50 -3.53
C THR A 82 -15.93 -10.20 -2.76
N TRP A 83 -16.11 -9.71 -1.54
CA TRP A 83 -15.04 -9.45 -0.58
C TRP A 83 -14.61 -10.70 0.19
N ARG A 84 -15.29 -11.83 -0.03
CA ARG A 84 -14.92 -13.11 0.58
C ARG A 84 -13.84 -13.75 -0.26
N MET A 85 -12.70 -14.04 0.34
CA MET A 85 -11.63 -14.77 -0.33
C MET A 85 -12.16 -16.14 -0.76
N LYS A 86 -11.86 -16.55 -2.01
CA LYS A 86 -12.08 -17.94 -2.44
C LYS A 86 -11.04 -18.79 -1.73
N THR A 87 -11.36 -19.26 -0.53
CA THR A 87 -10.52 -20.21 0.19
C THR A 87 -10.50 -21.51 -0.62
N GLY A 88 -9.47 -21.70 -1.44
CA GLY A 88 -9.06 -23.06 -1.80
C GLY A 88 -8.71 -23.78 -0.50
N GLU A 89 -9.07 -25.06 -0.39
CA GLU A 89 -8.81 -25.91 0.78
C GLU A 89 -7.30 -26.04 1.07
N GLU A 90 -6.65 -25.01 1.61
CA GLU A 90 -5.34 -25.13 2.23
C GLU A 90 -5.32 -24.31 3.54
N ALA A 91 -5.07 -25.05 4.62
CA ALA A 91 -5.02 -24.54 5.98
C ALA A 91 -3.68 -23.83 6.25
N GLY A 92 -3.75 -22.60 6.79
CA GLY A 92 -2.60 -21.83 7.33
C GLY A 92 -1.73 -21.18 6.25
N ILE A 93 -1.15 -19.98 6.41
CA ILE A 93 -0.22 -19.59 7.48
C ILE A 93 -0.48 -18.15 8.01
N HIS A 94 -1.27 -17.32 7.33
CA HIS A 94 -1.59 -15.95 7.78
C HIS A 94 -3.08 -15.61 7.64
N GLY A 95 -3.93 -16.40 8.30
CA GLY A 95 -5.35 -16.10 8.45
C GLY A 95 -5.70 -16.11 9.92
N GLY A 96 -5.98 -14.94 10.50
CA GLY A 96 -6.54 -14.85 11.85
C GLY A 96 -7.84 -15.65 11.89
N GLN A 97 -7.79 -16.88 12.41
CA GLN A 97 -8.96 -17.63 12.81
C GLN A 97 -9.56 -16.93 14.02
N SER A 98 -10.34 -15.89 13.77
CA SER A 98 -11.28 -15.38 14.75
C SER A 98 -12.55 -14.98 14.02
N LEU A 99 -13.24 -16.01 13.52
CA LEU A 99 -14.68 -15.91 13.41
C LEU A 99 -15.18 -15.73 14.84
N ARG A 100 -15.46 -14.48 15.23
CA ARG A 100 -16.32 -14.20 16.39
C ARG A 100 -17.68 -14.80 16.07
N THR A 101 -17.91 -16.02 16.53
CA THR A 101 -19.26 -16.57 16.68
C THR A 101 -19.93 -15.79 17.79
N ASP A 102 -20.73 -14.77 17.42
CA ASP A 102 -21.80 -14.30 18.29
C ASP A 102 -22.92 -15.34 18.22
N ALA A 103 -22.85 -16.31 19.13
CA ALA A 103 -23.91 -17.25 19.38
C ALA A 103 -24.09 -17.38 20.90
N GLY A 104 -25.14 -16.76 21.42
CA GLY A 104 -25.79 -17.22 22.64
C GLY A 104 -25.99 -16.17 23.73
N ARG A 105 -27.07 -15.39 23.60
CA ARG A 105 -27.91 -15.09 24.78
C ARG A 105 -28.37 -16.42 25.40
N GLY A 106 -28.27 -16.57 26.72
CA GLY A 106 -29.06 -17.57 27.45
C GLY A 106 -28.45 -18.10 28.74
N ALA A 107 -28.97 -17.59 29.86
CA ALA A 107 -29.21 -18.29 31.14
C ALA A 107 -28.04 -18.92 31.92
N ALA A 108 -27.67 -18.28 33.04
CA ALA A 108 -27.96 -18.78 34.40
C ALA A 108 -27.82 -17.61 35.40
#